data_AF-A0A944BVJ0-F1
#
_entry.id   AF-A0A944BVJ0-F1
#
_cell.length_a   1.000
_cell.length_b   1.000
_cell.length_c   1.000
_cell.angle_alpha   90.00
_cell.angle_beta   90.00
_cell.angle_gamma   90.00
#
_symmetry.space_group_name_H-M   'P 1'
#
loop_
_entity.id
_entity.type
_entity.pdbx_description
1 polymer ?
#
loop_
_entity_poly.entity_id
_entity_poly.type
_entity_poly.pdbx_seq_one_letter_code
_entity_poly.pdbx_strand_id
1 'polypeptide(L)'
;MTKKIFRSIIAVAMVVLLASLFIASTFLYDYFNKLQVTQLKEELSLVAANVDKVGTEYFDNFDSSVFRFTLVDADGRVLYDSQASAEDMENHLKREEIAEALESGRGS
;
A
#
# COMPACT_ATOMS: atom_id res chain seq x y z
N MET A 1 51.08 -8.90 16.43
CA MET A 1 50.61 -7.51 16.24
C MET A 1 49.75 -7.36 14.98
N THR A 2 50.22 -7.80 13.80
CA THR A 2 49.51 -7.66 12.49
C THR A 2 48.13 -8.34 12.42
N LYS A 3 47.95 -9.54 12.99
CA LYS A 3 46.65 -10.25 13.01
C LYS A 3 45.54 -9.48 13.75
N LYS A 4 45.89 -8.67 14.76
CA LYS A 4 44.94 -7.88 15.56
C LYS A 4 44.44 -6.67 14.75
N ILE A 5 45.38 -5.98 14.08
CA ILE A 5 45.10 -4.84 13.21
C ILE A 5 44.26 -5.28 12.00
N PHE A 6 44.60 -6.40 11.37
CA PHE A 6 43.85 -6.93 10.23
C PHE A 6 42.40 -7.28 10.58
N ARG A 7 42.17 -7.93 11.75
CA ARG A 7 40.82 -8.23 12.24
C ARG A 7 40.01 -6.97 12.56
N SER A 8 40.65 -5.94 13.12
CA SER A 8 39.98 -4.65 13.35
C SER A 8 39.60 -3.96 12.05
N ILE A 9 40.47 -3.95 11.03
CA ILE A 9 40.15 -3.33 9.73
C ILE A 9 38.98 -4.07 9.06
N ILE A 10 39.00 -5.41 9.07
CA ILE A 10 37.89 -6.21 8.54
C ILE A 10 36.59 -5.95 9.30
N ALA A 11 36.65 -5.88 10.64
CA ALA A 11 35.47 -5.59 11.46
C ALA A 11 34.89 -4.21 11.14
N VAL A 12 35.73 -3.18 11.04
CA VAL A 12 35.29 -1.83 10.66
C VAL A 12 34.70 -1.82 9.25
N ALA A 13 35.35 -2.47 8.29
CA ALA A 13 34.84 -2.56 6.91
C ALA A 13 33.47 -3.24 6.85
N MET A 14 33.26 -4.33 7.61
CA MET A 14 31.95 -4.99 7.70
C MET A 14 30.89 -4.08 8.32
N VAL A 15 31.22 -3.37 9.41
CA VAL A 15 30.28 -2.45 10.05
C VAL A 15 29.88 -1.32 9.10
N VAL A 16 30.84 -0.73 8.39
CA VAL A 16 30.58 0.33 7.41
C VAL A 16 29.72 -0.19 6.25
N LEU A 17 30.01 -1.39 5.75
CA LEU A 17 29.21 -2.02 4.69
C LEU A 17 27.77 -2.25 5.15
N LEU A 18 27.57 -2.84 6.33
CA LEU A 18 26.24 -3.08 6.89
C LEU A 18 25.47 -1.77 7.12
N ALA A 19 26.13 -0.74 7.65
CA ALA A 19 25.53 0.57 7.83
C ALA A 19 25.11 1.18 6.49
N SER A 20 25.97 1.12 5.45
CA SER A 20 25.62 1.61 4.12
C SER A 20 24.45 0.85 3.49
N LEU A 21 24.41 -0.48 3.67
CA LEU A 21 23.34 -1.32 3.14
C LEU A 21 22.01 -0.99 3.83
N PHE A 22 22.04 -0.81 5.15
CA PHE A 22 20.87 -0.45 5.93
C PHE A 22 20.30 0.91 5.53
N ILE A 23 21.17 1.92 5.38
CA ILE A 23 20.76 3.26 4.94
C ILE A 23 20.17 3.21 3.53
N ALA A 24 20.86 2.55 2.60
CA ALA A 24 20.37 2.41 1.23
C ALA A 24 19.03 1.68 1.18
N SER A 25 18.88 0.58 1.93
CA SER A 25 17.63 -0.19 1.98
C SER A 25 16.47 0.62 2.54
N THR A 26 16.70 1.40 3.61
CA THR A 26 15.66 2.25 4.22
C THR A 26 15.19 3.32 3.25
N PHE A 27 16.13 4.03 2.61
CA PHE A 27 15.80 5.07 1.63
C PHE A 27 15.05 4.48 0.42
N LEU A 28 15.48 3.32 -0.05
CA LEU A 28 14.88 2.64 -1.18
C LEU A 28 13.46 2.15 -0.85
N TYR A 29 13.25 1.63 0.36
CA TYR A 29 11.94 1.19 0.84
C TYR A 29 10.95 2.36 0.92
N ASP A 30 11.34 3.47 1.53
CA ASP A 30 10.50 4.67 1.62
C ASP A 30 10.16 5.22 0.23
N TYR A 31 11.12 5.21 -0.70
CA TYR A 31 10.92 5.65 -2.07
C TYR A 31 9.93 4.76 -2.82
N PHE A 32 10.13 3.44 -2.81
CA PHE A 32 9.24 2.51 -3.50
C PHE A 32 7.84 2.47 -2.90
N ASN A 33 7.70 2.60 -1.59
CA ASN A 33 6.39 2.68 -0.95
C ASN A 33 5.64 3.94 -1.41
N LYS A 34 6.30 5.10 -1.40
CA LYS A 34 5.68 6.34 -1.88
C LYS A 34 5.29 6.25 -3.35
N LEU A 35 6.14 5.65 -4.18
CA LEU A 35 5.89 5.53 -5.61
C LEU A 35 4.69 4.61 -5.88
N GLN A 36 4.61 3.45 -5.21
CA GLN A 36 3.48 2.52 -5.34
C GLN A 36 2.17 3.14 -4.86
N VAL A 37 2.17 3.78 -3.68
CA VAL A 37 0.98 4.43 -3.14
C VAL A 37 0.50 5.58 -4.03
N THR A 38 1.42 6.32 -4.63
CA THR A 38 1.05 7.43 -5.54
C THR A 38 0.41 6.90 -6.82
N GLN A 39 1.00 5.88 -7.45
CA GLN A 39 0.42 5.24 -8.64
C GLN A 39 -0.96 4.65 -8.35
N LEU A 40 -1.09 3.94 -7.22
CA LEU A 40 -2.38 3.39 -6.77
C LEU A 40 -3.42 4.49 -6.58
N LYS A 41 -3.05 5.64 -5.98
CA LYS A 41 -3.98 6.76 -5.80
C LYS A 41 -4.45 7.37 -7.12
N GLU A 42 -3.56 7.49 -8.10
CA GLU A 42 -3.92 8.00 -9.43
C GLU A 42 -4.87 7.03 -10.15
N GLU A 43 -4.56 5.74 -10.14
CA GLU A 43 -5.39 4.71 -10.74
C GLU A 43 -6.76 4.62 -10.04
N LEU A 44 -6.78 4.61 -8.71
CA LEU A 44 -8.01 4.59 -7.93
C LEU A 44 -8.87 5.84 -8.16
N SER A 45 -8.25 7.01 -8.37
CA SER A 45 -8.99 8.22 -8.71
C SER A 45 -9.67 8.11 -10.08
N LEU A 46 -9.06 7.42 -11.04
CA LEU A 46 -9.69 7.13 -12.33
C LEU A 46 -10.82 6.13 -12.16
N VAL A 47 -10.62 5.07 -11.37
CA VAL A 47 -11.65 4.09 -11.06
C VAL A 47 -12.85 4.77 -10.39
N ALA A 48 -12.64 5.56 -9.34
CA ALA A 48 -13.70 6.28 -8.63
C ALA A 48 -14.51 7.18 -9.57
N ALA A 49 -13.85 7.96 -10.44
CA ALA A 49 -14.52 8.83 -11.40
C ALA A 49 -15.34 8.07 -12.46
N ASN A 50 -15.02 6.80 -12.73
CA ASN A 50 -15.79 5.94 -13.63
C ASN A 50 -16.91 5.20 -12.90
N VAL A 51 -16.68 4.76 -11.66
CA VAL A 51 -17.72 4.15 -10.80
C VAL A 51 -18.85 5.14 -10.54
N ASP A 52 -18.56 6.43 -10.34
CA ASP A 52 -19.60 7.46 -10.21
C ASP A 52 -20.50 7.59 -11.45
N LYS A 53 -20.02 7.18 -12.63
CA LYS A 53 -20.74 7.29 -13.91
C LYS A 53 -21.43 6.00 -14.33
N VAL A 54 -20.79 4.86 -14.09
CA VAL A 54 -21.18 3.55 -14.63
C VAL A 54 -21.61 2.57 -13.52
N GLY A 55 -21.38 2.93 -12.26
CA GLY A 55 -21.64 2.05 -11.12
C GLY A 55 -20.67 0.87 -11.06
N THR A 56 -21.10 -0.22 -10.42
CA THR A 56 -20.29 -1.43 -10.23
C THR A 56 -20.01 -2.19 -11.53
N GLU A 57 -20.77 -1.95 -12.61
CA GLU A 57 -20.54 -2.54 -13.94
C GLU A 57 -19.15 -2.21 -14.51
N TYR A 58 -18.52 -1.13 -14.04
CA TYR A 58 -17.13 -0.81 -14.39
C TYR A 58 -16.17 -1.98 -14.09
N PHE A 59 -16.43 -2.72 -13.01
CA PHE A 59 -15.54 -3.77 -12.54
C PHE A 59 -15.66 -5.09 -13.32
N ASP A 60 -16.71 -5.26 -14.15
CA ASP A 60 -16.89 -6.46 -14.97
C ASP A 60 -15.77 -6.65 -16.00
N ASN A 61 -15.08 -5.57 -16.37
CA ASN A 61 -14.00 -5.56 -17.34
C ASN A 61 -12.65 -5.14 -16.74
N PHE A 62 -12.55 -5.03 -15.40
CA PHE A 62 -11.33 -4.61 -14.71
C PHE A 62 -10.52 -5.82 -14.26
N ASP A 63 -9.28 -5.95 -14.73
CA ASP A 63 -8.37 -7.02 -14.29
C ASP A 63 -7.80 -6.70 -12.90
N SER A 64 -8.29 -7.41 -11.88
CA SER A 64 -7.89 -7.24 -10.49
C SER A 64 -6.64 -8.04 -10.08
N SER A 65 -5.97 -8.72 -11.02
CA SER A 65 -4.90 -9.67 -10.70
C SER A 65 -3.69 -9.05 -9.97
N VAL A 66 -3.51 -7.73 -10.08
CA VAL A 66 -2.37 -7.01 -9.48
C VAL A 66 -2.72 -6.41 -8.11
N PHE A 67 -3.95 -5.97 -7.90
CA PHE A 67 -4.36 -5.27 -6.66
C PHE A 67 -5.76 -5.66 -6.19
N ARG A 68 -5.91 -5.82 -4.87
CA ARG A 68 -7.24 -5.93 -4.24
C ARG A 68 -7.88 -4.56 -4.15
N PHE A 69 -9.14 -4.44 -4.56
CA PHE A 69 -9.94 -3.24 -4.35
C PHE A 69 -11.29 -3.62 -3.77
N THR A 70 -11.80 -2.72 -2.94
CA THR A 70 -13.08 -2.87 -2.23
C THR A 70 -13.83 -1.55 -2.39
N LEU A 71 -15.04 -1.60 -2.95
CA LEU A 71 -15.95 -0.47 -2.97
C LEU A 71 -16.81 -0.53 -1.72
N VAL A 72 -16.78 0.52 -0.91
CA VAL A 72 -17.53 0.64 0.33
C VAL A 72 -18.41 1.88 0.22
N ASP A 73 -19.67 1.76 0.65
CA ASP A 73 -20.57 2.91 0.70
C ASP A 73 -20.36 3.78 1.96
N ALA A 74 -21.13 4.86 2.07
CA ALA A 74 -21.04 5.79 3.19
C ALA A 74 -21.52 5.19 4.53
N ASP A 75 -22.27 4.09 4.54
CA ASP A 75 -22.68 3.39 5.76
C ASP A 75 -21.71 2.27 6.16
N GLY A 76 -20.65 2.08 5.38
CA GLY A 76 -19.60 1.09 5.58
C GLY A 76 -19.92 -0.27 4.97
N ARG A 77 -21.03 -0.45 4.27
CA ARG A 77 -21.33 -1.70 3.59
C ARG A 77 -20.42 -1.86 2.37
N VAL A 78 -19.89 -3.07 2.22
CA VAL A 78 -19.13 -3.45 1.03
C VAL A 78 -20.09 -3.67 -0.13
N LEU A 79 -19.92 -2.90 -1.20
CA LEU A 79 -20.67 -3.02 -2.45
C LEU A 79 -19.99 -3.93 -3.47
N TYR A 80 -18.66 -3.99 -3.43
CA TYR A 80 -17.85 -4.83 -4.31
C TYR A 80 -16.51 -5.14 -3.65
N ASP A 81 -15.98 -6.35 -3.83
CA ASP A 81 -14.61 -6.70 -3.51
C ASP A 81 -14.02 -7.59 -4.62
N SER A 82 -12.76 -7.35 -4.98
CA SER A 82 -12.15 -8.05 -6.11
C SER A 82 -11.61 -9.45 -5.79
N GLN A 83 -11.64 -9.87 -4.52
CA GLN A 83 -11.16 -11.19 -4.08
C GLN A 83 -12.19 -12.00 -3.30
N ALA A 84 -13.13 -11.34 -2.63
CA ALA A 84 -14.17 -11.97 -1.83
C ALA A 84 -15.57 -11.56 -2.30
N SER A 85 -16.58 -12.38 -1.99
CA SER A 85 -17.97 -11.96 -2.17
C SER A 85 -18.29 -10.84 -1.19
N ALA A 86 -18.77 -9.71 -1.69
CA ALA A 86 -19.19 -8.58 -0.87
C ALA A 86 -20.29 -8.96 0.15
N GLU A 87 -21.13 -9.95 -0.18
CA GLU A 87 -22.20 -10.44 0.70
C GLU A 87 -21.69 -11.15 1.96
N ASP A 88 -20.49 -11.75 1.88
CA ASP A 88 -19.87 -12.47 2.99
C ASP A 88 -19.02 -11.55 3.88
N MET A 89 -18.86 -10.28 3.50
CA MET A 89 -18.01 -9.33 4.21
C MET A 89 -18.76 -8.57 5.30
N GLU A 90 -18.09 -8.39 6.44
CA GLU A 90 -18.60 -7.52 7.51
C GLU A 90 -18.65 -6.06 7.08
N ASN A 91 -19.53 -5.28 7.70
CA ASN A 91 -19.55 -3.83 7.49
C ASN A 91 -18.23 -3.20 7.97
N HIS A 92 -17.64 -2.38 7.11
CA HIS A 92 -16.34 -1.76 7.24
C HIS A 92 -16.34 -0.38 7.92
N LEU A 93 -17.48 0.13 8.40
CA LEU A 93 -17.61 1.46 9.01
C LEU A 93 -16.66 1.69 10.19
N LYS A 94 -16.30 0.61 10.89
CA LYS A 94 -15.39 0.66 12.06
C LYS A 94 -13.90 0.54 11.69
N ARG A 95 -13.58 0.32 10.41
CA ARG A 95 -12.20 0.32 9.95
C ARG A 95 -11.65 1.75 10.03
N GLU A 96 -10.42 1.86 10.51
CA GLU A 96 -9.77 3.15 10.78
C GLU A 96 -9.74 4.02 9.52
N GLU A 97 -9.33 3.44 8.40
CA GLU A 97 -9.25 4.10 7.11
C GLU A 97 -10.61 4.57 6.56
N ILE A 98 -11.71 3.91 6.92
CA ILE A 98 -13.06 4.32 6.51
C ILE A 98 -13.53 5.48 7.39
N ALA A 99 -13.28 5.40 8.69
CA ALA A 99 -13.58 6.49 9.62
C ALA A 99 -12.81 7.78 9.25
N GLU A 100 -11.51 7.65 8.97
CA GLU A 100 -10.67 8.76 8.50
C GLU A 100 -11.15 9.33 7.15
N ALA A 101 -11.55 8.45 6.22
CA ALA A 101 -12.07 8.88 4.93
C ALA A 101 -13.38 9.66 5.05
N LEU A 102 -14.27 9.28 5.97
CA LEU A 102 -15.50 10.02 6.25
C LEU A 102 -15.24 11.39 6.87
N GLU A 103 -14.21 11.51 7.73
CA GLU A 103 -13.87 12.77 8.39
C GLU A 103 -13.09 13.72 7.48
N SER A 104 -12.10 13.21 6.74
CA SER A 104 -11.09 14.01 6.05
C SER A 104 -11.07 13.84 4.52
N GLY A 105 -11.92 12.96 3.99
CA GLY A 105 -11.95 12.58 2.57
C GLY A 105 -10.85 11.61 2.16
N ARG A 106 -9.98 11.16 3.08
CA ARG A 106 -8.91 10.17 2.87
C ARG A 106 -8.65 9.35 4.14
N GLY A 107 -8.15 8.13 4.01
CA GLY A 107 -7.76 7.28 5.13
C GLY A 107 -6.49 6.48 4.86
N SER A 108 -5.96 5.83 5.91
CA SER A 108 -4.70 5.07 5.94
C SER A 108 -4.66 3.84 5.04
#